data_AF-A0A3D0K307-F1
#
_entry.id   AF-A0A3D0K307-F1
#
_cell.length_a   1.000
_cell.length_b   1.000
_cell.length_c   1.000
_cell.angle_alpha   90.00
_cell.angle_beta   90.00
_cell.angle_gamma   90.00
#
_symmetry.space_group_name_H-M   'P 1'
#
loop_
_entity.id
_entity.type
_entity.pdbx_description
1 polymer ?
#
loop_
_entity_poly.entity_id
_entity_poly.type
_entity_poly.pdbx_seq_one_letter_code
_entity_poly.pdbx_strand_id
1 'polypeptide(L)'
;MHNRVTTVVLSIVAFAATTGLVIAAGGERPGSSRTIEQAPRGDKGSARMLPGATGTPWIGIDANETKPPMKLKPRTIEPKPDRISRPSNATGSRLVVKFVDEALVRVLPDSNLMSMTGMDMGSLNDLIISNGLILEASANAPESRIQALTNRAELNSGKAQPDILGIFYVSGFARDVENAANDLLRHDMVEWAYFQPTDPYTANMVSLAAAPAAPQASPRPEP
;
A
#
# COMPACT_ATOMS: atom_id res chain seq x y z
N MET A 1 -40.88 -2.97 31.09
CA MET A 1 -40.09 -1.94 30.38
C MET A 1 -38.71 -1.90 31.02
N HIS A 2 -37.73 -2.58 30.42
CA HIS A 2 -36.38 -2.70 30.97
C HIS A 2 -35.44 -1.79 30.17
N ASN A 3 -35.10 -0.63 30.74
CA ASN A 3 -34.06 0.24 30.20
C ASN A 3 -32.69 -0.32 30.56
N ARG A 4 -31.88 -0.69 29.55
CA ARG A 4 -30.45 -0.94 29.73
C ARG A 4 -29.70 0.34 29.35
N VAL A 5 -28.98 0.88 30.33
CA VAL A 5 -28.03 1.98 30.16
C VAL A 5 -26.73 1.38 29.63
N THR A 6 -26.36 1.73 28.40
CA THR A 6 -25.08 1.33 27.80
C THR A 6 -24.06 2.42 28.05
N THR A 7 -23.09 2.16 28.92
CA THR A 7 -21.94 3.02 29.16
C THR A 7 -20.94 2.86 28.02
N VAL A 8 -20.68 3.93 27.26
CA VAL A 8 -19.61 3.99 26.27
C VAL A 8 -18.38 4.59 26.95
N VAL A 9 -17.30 3.82 27.04
CA VAL A 9 -15.99 4.30 27.51
C VAL A 9 -15.18 4.69 26.28
N LEU A 10 -14.97 5.99 26.10
CA LEU A 10 -14.16 6.56 25.04
C LEU A 10 -12.72 6.72 25.56
N SER A 11 -11.78 5.92 25.04
CA SER A 11 -10.36 6.08 25.37
C SER A 11 -9.64 6.77 24.21
N ILE A 12 -9.26 8.03 24.45
CA ILE A 12 -8.42 8.82 23.55
C ILE A 12 -6.96 8.52 23.91
N VAL A 13 -6.21 7.92 22.98
CA VAL A 13 -4.75 7.77 23.11
C VAL A 13 -4.09 8.78 22.17
N ALA A 14 -3.43 9.78 22.76
CA ALA A 14 -2.59 10.72 22.06
C ALA A 14 -1.17 10.14 21.90
N PHE A 15 -0.66 10.10 20.66
CA PHE A 15 0.74 9.73 20.39
C PHE A 15 1.57 10.98 20.13
N ALA A 16 2.54 11.23 21.00
CA ALA A 16 3.53 12.29 20.85
C ALA A 16 4.69 11.82 19.97
N ALA A 17 5.05 12.63 18.98
CA ALA A 17 6.23 12.45 18.16
C ALA A 17 7.50 12.66 19.00
N THR A 18 8.51 11.80 18.85
CA THR A 18 9.85 12.05 19.37
C THR A 18 10.88 11.80 18.28
N THR A 19 11.52 12.90 17.89
CA THR A 19 12.65 13.00 16.96
C THR A 19 13.90 12.36 17.58
N GLY A 20 14.61 11.54 16.81
CA GLY A 20 15.88 10.93 17.23
C GLY A 20 16.89 10.88 16.08
N LEU A 21 17.81 11.84 16.11
CA LEU A 21 19.00 12.01 15.26
C LEU A 21 20.14 11.10 15.76
N VAL A 22 20.76 10.26 14.91
CA VAL A 22 22.15 9.78 15.13
C VAL A 22 22.96 9.62 13.83
N ILE A 23 23.93 10.52 13.73
CA ILE A 23 25.32 10.54 13.22
C ILE A 23 25.93 9.29 12.52
N ALA A 24 26.68 9.63 11.47
CA ALA A 24 27.58 8.91 10.57
C ALA A 24 28.59 7.91 11.16
N ALA A 25 28.96 6.92 10.33
CA ALA A 25 30.32 6.38 10.26
C ALA A 25 30.67 6.02 8.80
N GLY A 26 31.78 6.59 8.34
CA GLY A 26 32.31 6.42 6.99
C GLY A 26 32.99 5.07 6.76
N GLY A 27 32.99 4.64 5.50
CA GLY A 27 33.75 3.51 5.01
C GLY A 27 34.16 3.76 3.57
N GLU A 28 35.37 4.26 3.38
CA GLU A 28 36.03 4.34 2.07
C GLU A 28 36.26 2.93 1.52
N ARG A 29 35.92 2.70 0.25
CA ARG A 29 36.33 1.52 -0.51
C ARG A 29 37.15 1.95 -1.72
N PRO A 30 38.37 1.42 -1.91
CA PRO A 30 39.18 1.70 -3.09
C PRO A 30 38.82 0.78 -4.27
N GLY A 31 38.75 1.38 -5.46
CA GLY A 31 39.28 0.81 -6.71
C GLY A 31 38.53 -0.33 -7.39
N SER A 32 37.79 -0.02 -8.46
CA SER A 32 37.74 -0.89 -9.65
C SER A 32 37.41 -0.07 -10.90
N SER A 33 38.45 0.35 -11.61
CA SER A 33 38.34 0.95 -12.93
C SER A 33 37.98 -0.14 -13.94
N ARG A 34 36.71 -0.21 -14.34
CA ARG A 34 36.31 -0.95 -15.55
C ARG A 34 36.28 0.00 -16.74
N THR A 35 37.26 -0.19 -17.62
CA THR A 35 37.29 0.34 -18.98
C THR A 35 36.02 -0.10 -19.72
N ILE A 36 35.15 0.85 -20.09
CA ILE A 36 34.02 0.58 -20.98
C ILE A 36 34.51 0.80 -22.41
N GLU A 37 34.62 -0.32 -23.13
CA GLU A 37 34.89 -0.39 -24.56
C GLU A 37 33.69 0.22 -25.31
N GLN A 38 33.93 1.34 -26.00
CA GLN A 38 32.94 2.03 -26.83
C GLN A 38 32.65 1.21 -28.08
N ALA A 39 31.46 0.63 -28.15
CA ALA A 39 30.93 0.04 -29.38
C ALA A 39 30.59 1.14 -30.41
N PRO A 40 30.82 0.90 -31.72
CA PRO A 40 30.57 1.87 -32.77
C PRO A 40 29.07 2.19 -32.92
N ARG A 41 28.77 3.49 -32.97
CA ARG A 41 27.45 4.05 -33.28
C ARG A 41 27.04 3.64 -34.69
N GLY A 42 26.15 2.65 -34.76
CA GLY A 42 25.38 2.29 -35.93
C GLY A 42 24.44 3.42 -36.36
N ASP A 43 24.38 3.55 -37.67
CA ASP A 43 23.77 4.58 -38.49
C ASP A 43 22.31 4.95 -38.12
N LYS A 44 22.03 6.26 -38.22
CA LYS A 44 20.72 6.85 -37.94
C LYS A 44 19.81 6.56 -39.13
N GLY A 45 19.12 5.43 -39.07
CA GLY A 45 17.95 5.19 -39.90
C GLY A 45 16.94 6.30 -39.69
N SER A 46 16.81 7.16 -40.70
CA SER A 46 15.85 8.27 -40.78
C SER A 46 14.44 7.79 -40.47
N ALA A 47 14.01 8.03 -39.23
CA ALA A 47 12.61 7.97 -38.85
C ALA A 47 11.88 9.00 -39.73
N ARG A 48 11.11 8.46 -40.69
CA ARG A 48 10.20 9.20 -41.53
C ARG A 48 9.17 9.86 -40.61
N MET A 49 9.44 11.10 -40.21
CA MET A 49 8.53 11.92 -39.44
C MET A 49 7.25 12.09 -40.25
N LEU A 50 6.15 11.56 -39.73
CA LEU A 50 4.82 11.91 -40.18
C LEU A 50 4.60 13.39 -39.85
N PRO A 51 4.39 14.28 -40.84
CA PRO A 51 4.04 15.67 -40.57
C PRO A 51 2.59 15.70 -40.06
N GLY A 52 2.40 16.06 -38.79
CA GLY A 52 1.04 16.27 -38.24
C GLY A 52 0.86 16.15 -36.73
N ALA A 53 1.84 15.64 -35.98
CA ALA A 53 1.75 15.56 -34.52
C ALA A 53 2.80 16.46 -33.85
N THR A 54 2.56 17.77 -33.83
CA THR A 54 3.29 18.74 -32.99
C THR A 54 2.85 18.64 -31.52
N GLY A 55 2.65 17.42 -31.03
CA GLY A 55 2.38 17.18 -29.62
C GLY A 55 3.71 17.11 -28.90
N THR A 56 4.06 18.17 -28.18
CA THR A 56 5.06 18.10 -27.11
C THR A 56 4.78 16.83 -26.30
N PRO A 57 5.76 15.96 -26.03
CA PRO A 57 5.52 14.80 -25.18
C PRO A 57 4.95 15.33 -23.86
N TRP A 58 3.74 14.86 -23.53
CA TRP A 58 3.04 15.30 -22.34
C TRP A 58 3.87 14.88 -21.13
N ILE A 59 4.51 15.85 -20.47
CA ILE A 59 5.39 15.57 -19.33
C ILE A 59 4.54 15.27 -18.08
N GLY A 60 3.31 15.77 -17.98
CA GLY A 60 2.27 15.29 -17.06
C GLY A 60 2.72 15.17 -15.61
N ILE A 61 3.51 16.14 -15.13
CA ILE A 61 3.93 16.25 -13.73
C ILE A 61 3.00 17.20 -12.97
N ASP A 62 2.28 18.06 -13.68
CA ASP A 62 1.43 19.09 -13.07
C ASP A 62 0.05 18.52 -12.75
N ALA A 63 -0.29 18.47 -11.45
CA ALA A 63 -1.58 17.99 -10.94
C ALA A 63 -2.80 18.78 -11.46
N ASN A 64 -2.57 19.92 -12.12
CA ASN A 64 -3.60 20.79 -12.68
C ASN A 64 -3.92 20.49 -14.16
N GLU A 65 -3.17 19.60 -14.82
CA GLU A 65 -3.36 19.34 -16.23
C GLU A 65 -4.49 18.30 -16.43
N THR A 66 -5.53 18.71 -17.17
CA THR A 66 -6.70 17.85 -17.39
C THR A 66 -6.41 16.81 -18.46
N LYS A 67 -6.58 15.54 -18.11
CA LYS A 67 -6.43 14.42 -19.04
C LYS A 67 -7.39 14.59 -20.23
N PRO A 68 -6.94 14.46 -21.48
CA PRO A 68 -7.82 14.56 -22.65
C PRO A 68 -8.87 13.42 -22.61
N PRO A 69 -10.09 13.67 -23.12
CA PRO A 69 -11.12 12.64 -23.17
C PRO A 69 -10.64 11.50 -24.09
N MET A 70 -10.50 10.30 -23.52
CA MET A 70 -10.11 9.11 -24.26
C MET A 70 -10.88 7.89 -23.79
N LYS A 71 -11.25 7.02 -24.74
CA LYS A 71 -11.89 5.74 -24.43
C LYS A 71 -10.80 4.74 -24.05
N LEU A 72 -10.69 4.46 -22.76
CA LEU A 72 -9.75 3.47 -22.25
C LEU A 72 -10.24 2.04 -22.51
N LYS A 73 -9.31 1.14 -22.81
CA LYS A 73 -9.60 -0.30 -22.79
C LYS A 73 -9.83 -0.74 -21.34
N PRO A 74 -10.92 -1.47 -21.05
CA PRO A 74 -11.13 -2.06 -19.73
C PRO A 74 -9.96 -2.94 -19.33
N ARG A 75 -9.64 -2.96 -18.03
CA ARG A 75 -8.68 -3.89 -17.48
C ARG A 75 -9.25 -5.31 -17.46
N THR A 76 -8.38 -6.30 -17.52
CA THR A 76 -8.75 -7.70 -17.25
C THR A 76 -8.58 -7.95 -15.77
N ILE A 77 -9.65 -8.37 -15.10
CA ILE A 77 -9.62 -8.77 -13.69
C ILE A 77 -9.21 -10.24 -13.64
N GLU A 78 -8.19 -10.55 -12.83
CA GLU A 78 -7.76 -11.92 -12.63
C GLU A 78 -8.74 -12.65 -11.70
N PRO A 79 -9.02 -13.95 -11.95
CA PRO A 79 -9.87 -14.73 -11.07
C PRO A 79 -9.20 -14.94 -9.72
N LYS A 80 -9.99 -14.87 -8.64
CA LYS A 80 -9.52 -15.13 -7.29
C LYS A 80 -9.13 -16.61 -7.13
N PRO A 81 -8.00 -16.94 -6.47
CA PRO A 81 -7.73 -18.30 -6.05
C PRO A 81 -8.73 -18.75 -4.96
N ASP A 82 -8.94 -20.06 -4.81
CA ASP A 82 -9.87 -20.61 -3.80
C ASP A 82 -9.39 -20.37 -2.36
N ARG A 83 -8.06 -20.32 -2.18
CA ARG A 83 -7.40 -20.14 -0.89
C ARG A 83 -6.02 -19.52 -1.04
N ILE A 84 -5.59 -18.84 0.01
CA ILE A 84 -4.21 -18.39 0.19
C ILE A 84 -3.65 -18.92 1.51
N SER A 85 -2.34 -19.15 1.51
CA SER A 85 -1.60 -19.64 2.67
C SER A 85 -0.30 -18.89 2.82
N ARG A 86 0.14 -18.69 4.07
CA ARG A 86 1.44 -18.12 4.37
C ARG A 86 2.56 -19.03 3.81
N PRO A 87 3.57 -18.49 3.10
CA PRO A 87 4.70 -19.28 2.65
C PRO A 87 5.49 -19.82 3.85
N SER A 88 5.66 -21.14 3.91
CA SER A 88 6.31 -21.82 5.05
C SER A 88 7.83 -21.57 5.14
N ASN A 89 8.44 -21.12 4.04
CA ASN A 89 9.88 -20.90 3.91
C ASN A 89 10.30 -19.42 4.04
N ALA A 90 9.36 -18.51 4.30
CA ALA A 90 9.68 -17.10 4.43
C ALA A 90 9.98 -16.74 5.89
N THR A 91 11.12 -16.08 6.14
CA THR A 91 11.50 -15.56 7.48
C THR A 91 10.47 -14.57 8.01
N GLY A 92 9.75 -13.90 7.11
CA GLY A 92 8.55 -13.13 7.39
C GLY A 92 7.68 -13.03 6.15
N SER A 93 6.40 -12.74 6.35
CA SER A 93 5.52 -12.35 5.26
C SER A 93 4.47 -11.40 5.79
N ARG A 94 3.94 -10.56 4.90
CA ARG A 94 2.82 -9.67 5.19
C ARG A 94 1.66 -9.99 4.25
N LEU A 95 0.44 -9.94 4.77
CA LEU A 95 -0.74 -10.05 3.93
C LEU A 95 -0.92 -8.73 3.20
N VAL A 96 -1.08 -8.80 1.87
CA VAL A 96 -1.39 -7.67 1.01
C VAL A 96 -2.79 -7.90 0.47
N VAL A 97 -3.64 -6.88 0.56
CA VAL A 97 -5.01 -6.91 0.04
C VAL A 97 -5.19 -5.75 -0.94
N LYS A 98 -5.87 -6.03 -2.05
CA LYS A 98 -6.35 -5.01 -2.97
C LYS A 98 -7.88 -5.03 -2.96
N PHE A 99 -8.48 -3.86 -2.78
CA PHE A 99 -9.91 -3.67 -2.91
C PHE A 99 -10.32 -3.39 -4.37
N VAL A 100 -11.59 -3.61 -4.68
CA VAL A 100 -12.14 -3.34 -6.01
C VAL A 100 -11.99 -1.85 -6.36
N ASP A 101 -11.53 -1.57 -7.58
CA ASP A 101 -11.21 -0.21 -8.02
C ASP A 101 -12.45 0.71 -8.02
N GLU A 102 -13.63 0.16 -8.27
CA GLU A 102 -14.91 0.88 -8.31
C GLU A 102 -15.30 1.49 -6.95
N ALA A 103 -14.81 0.91 -5.86
CA ALA A 103 -15.12 1.38 -4.51
C ALA A 103 -14.24 2.56 -4.07
N LEU A 104 -13.06 2.74 -4.70
CA LEU A 104 -12.07 3.75 -4.33
C LEU A 104 -11.84 3.78 -2.81
N VAL A 105 -11.46 2.65 -2.24
CA VAL A 105 -11.39 2.46 -0.77
C VAL A 105 -10.27 3.31 -0.18
N ARG A 106 -10.56 3.98 0.94
CA ARG A 106 -9.61 4.76 1.75
C ARG A 106 -9.73 4.38 3.23
N VAL A 107 -8.62 4.48 3.95
CA VAL A 107 -8.60 4.32 5.42
C VAL A 107 -8.76 5.71 6.05
N LEU A 108 -9.73 5.83 6.96
CA LEU A 108 -9.98 7.02 7.75
C LEU A 108 -9.04 7.09 8.97
N PRO A 109 -8.89 8.26 9.63
CA PRO A 109 -8.03 8.41 10.81
C PRO A 109 -8.39 7.49 11.99
N ASP A 110 -9.62 7.01 12.06
CA ASP A 110 -10.11 6.06 13.06
C ASP A 110 -9.87 4.59 12.67
N SER A 111 -9.10 4.35 11.60
CA SER A 111 -8.82 3.04 10.99
C SER A 111 -10.02 2.36 10.33
N ASN A 112 -11.16 3.04 10.18
CA ASN A 112 -12.28 2.51 9.40
C ASN A 112 -12.06 2.68 7.89
N LEU A 113 -12.59 1.76 7.12
CA LEU A 113 -12.64 1.87 5.67
C LEU A 113 -13.84 2.68 5.21
N MET A 114 -13.60 3.52 4.21
CA MET A 114 -14.61 4.32 3.51
C MET A 114 -14.47 4.14 2.01
N SER A 115 -15.61 3.97 1.33
CA SER A 115 -15.69 4.04 -0.13
C SER A 115 -15.91 5.47 -0.57
N MET A 116 -15.10 5.96 -1.50
CA MET A 116 -15.30 7.30 -2.08
C MET A 116 -16.47 7.34 -3.08
N THR A 117 -16.99 6.18 -3.48
CA THR A 117 -18.17 6.05 -4.36
C THR A 117 -19.46 5.75 -3.61
N GLY A 118 -19.42 5.70 -2.27
CA GLY A 118 -20.58 5.50 -1.42
C GLY A 118 -21.05 4.05 -1.30
N MET A 119 -20.23 3.07 -1.70
CA MET A 119 -20.51 1.66 -1.45
C MET A 119 -20.48 1.35 0.05
N ASP A 120 -21.29 0.38 0.49
CA ASP A 120 -21.33 -0.03 1.90
C ASP A 120 -20.07 -0.83 2.28
N MET A 121 -19.36 -0.36 3.31
CA MET A 121 -18.14 -0.99 3.84
C MET A 121 -18.40 -1.73 5.16
N GLY A 122 -19.64 -1.78 5.65
CA GLY A 122 -19.99 -2.30 6.98
C GLY A 122 -19.47 -3.71 7.24
N SER A 123 -19.78 -4.67 6.36
CA SER A 123 -19.32 -6.06 6.51
C SER A 123 -17.80 -6.20 6.51
N LEU A 124 -17.11 -5.38 5.73
CA LEU A 124 -15.65 -5.41 5.65
C LEU A 124 -15.01 -4.79 6.90
N ASN A 125 -15.56 -3.68 7.40
CA ASN A 125 -15.13 -3.07 8.66
C ASN A 125 -15.35 -4.02 9.84
N ASP A 126 -16.50 -4.70 9.90
CA ASP A 126 -16.77 -5.71 10.91
C ASP A 126 -15.75 -6.87 10.87
N LEU A 127 -15.37 -7.33 9.68
CA LEU A 127 -14.35 -8.36 9.51
C LEU A 127 -12.98 -7.90 10.03
N ILE A 128 -12.58 -6.67 9.70
CA ILE A 128 -11.31 -6.09 10.15
C ILE A 128 -11.28 -5.94 11.67
N ILE A 129 -12.34 -5.36 12.25
CA ILE A 129 -12.44 -5.09 13.69
C ILE A 129 -12.51 -6.40 14.49
N SER A 130 -13.34 -7.36 14.06
CA SER A 130 -13.54 -8.64 14.76
C SER A 130 -12.28 -9.50 14.83
N ASN A 131 -11.37 -9.35 13.87
CA ASN A 131 -10.07 -10.03 13.83
C ASN A 131 -8.92 -9.16 14.35
N GLY A 132 -9.19 -7.95 14.87
CA GLY A 132 -8.16 -7.04 15.38
C GLY A 132 -7.11 -6.66 14.34
N LEU A 133 -7.52 -6.53 13.07
CA LEU A 133 -6.63 -6.22 11.97
C LEU A 133 -6.41 -4.72 11.84
N ILE A 134 -5.22 -4.35 11.38
CA ILE A 134 -4.84 -2.97 11.08
C ILE A 134 -4.42 -2.91 9.60
N LEU A 135 -4.98 -1.95 8.87
CA LEU A 135 -4.68 -1.70 7.46
C LEU A 135 -3.76 -0.50 7.31
N GLU A 136 -2.64 -0.71 6.63
CA GLU A 136 -1.70 0.34 6.27
C GLU A 136 -1.68 0.52 4.75
N ALA A 137 -1.79 1.75 4.27
CA ALA A 137 -1.73 2.04 2.85
C ALA A 137 -0.38 1.60 2.27
N SER A 138 -0.41 0.83 1.18
CA SER A 138 0.83 0.32 0.58
C SER A 138 1.68 1.41 -0.09
N ALA A 139 1.02 2.49 -0.53
CA ALA A 139 1.64 3.64 -1.16
C ALA A 139 1.60 4.85 -0.22
N ASN A 140 2.78 5.34 0.16
CA ASN A 140 2.93 6.57 0.95
C ASN A 140 3.24 7.75 0.02
N ALA A 141 2.21 8.22 -0.69
CA ALA A 141 2.31 9.41 -1.53
C ALA A 141 0.99 10.19 -1.51
N PRO A 142 1.03 11.52 -1.70
CA PRO A 142 -0.19 12.32 -1.83
C PRO A 142 -1.08 11.82 -2.96
N GLU A 143 -2.40 11.84 -2.76
CA GLU A 143 -3.38 11.36 -3.73
C GLU A 143 -3.23 12.04 -5.10
N SER A 144 -2.98 13.35 -5.12
CA SER A 144 -2.73 14.11 -6.36
C SER A 144 -1.53 13.57 -7.16
N ARG A 145 -0.47 13.13 -6.47
CA ARG A 145 0.72 12.54 -7.11
C ARG A 145 0.40 11.17 -7.70
N ILE A 146 -0.35 10.34 -6.97
CA ILE A 146 -0.78 9.03 -7.48
C ILE A 146 -1.69 9.21 -8.69
N GLN A 147 -2.65 10.14 -8.63
CA GLN A 147 -3.53 10.44 -9.75
C GLN A 147 -2.77 10.92 -10.99
N ALA A 148 -1.74 11.76 -10.84
CA ALA A 148 -0.87 12.18 -11.94
C ALA A 148 -0.15 10.98 -12.59
N LEU A 149 0.37 10.05 -11.78
CA LEU A 149 1.01 8.82 -12.27
C LEU A 149 0.02 7.92 -13.00
N THR A 150 -1.18 7.74 -12.46
CA THR A 150 -2.27 6.98 -13.07
C THR A 150 -2.65 7.58 -14.43
N ASN A 151 -2.90 8.89 -14.49
CA ASN A 151 -3.25 9.58 -15.74
C ASN A 151 -2.17 9.39 -16.82
N ARG A 152 -0.89 9.52 -16.44
CA ARG A 152 0.23 9.30 -17.35
C ARG A 152 0.32 7.85 -17.82
N ALA A 153 0.09 6.88 -16.94
CA ALA A 153 0.10 5.46 -17.29
C ALA A 153 -1.07 5.11 -18.23
N GLU A 154 -2.25 5.68 -18.01
CA GLU A 154 -3.42 5.54 -18.91
C GLU A 154 -3.14 6.12 -20.30
N LEU A 155 -2.56 7.32 -20.36
CA LEU A 155 -2.20 7.98 -21.63
C LEU A 155 -1.23 7.14 -22.46
N ASN A 156 -0.21 6.56 -21.81
CA ASN A 156 0.81 5.77 -22.50
C ASN A 156 0.33 4.35 -22.87
N SER A 157 -0.54 3.75 -22.06
CA SER A 157 -0.99 2.37 -22.27
C SER A 157 -2.28 2.25 -23.07
N GLY A 158 -3.11 3.29 -23.07
CA GLY A 158 -4.48 3.26 -23.59
C GLY A 158 -5.41 2.33 -22.80
N LYS A 159 -5.02 1.91 -21.59
CA LYS A 159 -5.77 1.00 -20.71
C LYS A 159 -6.10 1.70 -19.40
N ALA A 160 -7.27 1.38 -18.84
CA ALA A 160 -7.63 1.78 -17.49
C ALA A 160 -6.60 1.22 -16.49
N GLN A 161 -6.14 2.07 -15.58
CA GLN A 161 -5.17 1.68 -14.56
C GLN A 161 -5.89 1.28 -13.27
N PRO A 162 -5.30 0.37 -12.47
CA PRO A 162 -5.86 -0.02 -11.18
C PRO A 162 -5.78 1.12 -10.16
N ASP A 163 -6.66 1.10 -9.16
CA ASP A 163 -6.56 2.01 -8.02
C ASP A 163 -5.39 1.57 -7.12
N ILE A 164 -4.28 2.31 -7.23
CA ILE A 164 -3.06 2.06 -6.45
C ILE A 164 -3.30 2.36 -4.96
N LEU A 165 -4.19 3.31 -4.64
CA LEU A 165 -4.52 3.66 -3.25
C LEU A 165 -5.46 2.64 -2.59
N GLY A 166 -6.07 1.75 -3.38
CA GLY A 166 -6.88 0.64 -2.92
C GLY A 166 -6.08 -0.58 -2.44
N ILE A 167 -4.74 -0.49 -2.36
CA ILE A 167 -3.85 -1.59 -1.96
C ILE A 167 -3.29 -1.34 -0.56
N PHE A 168 -3.46 -2.31 0.33
CA PHE A 168 -3.12 -2.20 1.75
C PHE A 168 -2.28 -3.39 2.23
N TYR A 169 -1.39 -3.11 3.19
CA TYR A 169 -0.77 -4.11 4.03
C TYR A 169 -1.67 -4.38 5.23
N VAL A 170 -1.92 -5.66 5.51
CA VAL A 170 -2.69 -6.10 6.68
C VAL A 170 -1.71 -6.53 7.76
N SER A 171 -1.88 -5.96 8.95
CA SER A 171 -1.11 -6.28 10.14
C SER A 171 -2.03 -6.62 11.31
N GLY A 172 -1.49 -7.30 12.32
CA GLY A 172 -2.24 -7.87 13.44
C GLY A 172 -1.50 -9.07 14.02
N PHE A 173 -2.14 -9.79 14.94
CA PHE A 173 -1.57 -11.05 15.43
C PHE A 173 -1.52 -12.08 14.29
N ALA A 174 -0.41 -12.82 14.20
CA ALA A 174 -0.17 -13.72 13.06
C ALA A 174 -1.31 -14.72 12.84
N ARG A 175 -1.85 -15.29 13.93
CA ARG A 175 -2.98 -16.21 13.89
C ARG A 175 -4.25 -15.56 13.33
N ASP A 176 -4.54 -14.33 13.73
CA ASP A 176 -5.76 -13.63 13.31
C ASP A 176 -5.66 -13.17 11.86
N VAL A 177 -4.49 -12.70 11.43
CA VAL A 177 -4.20 -12.40 10.02
C VAL A 177 -4.36 -13.65 9.14
N GLU A 178 -3.90 -14.82 9.59
CA GLU A 178 -4.04 -16.07 8.85
C GLU A 178 -5.50 -16.54 8.76
N ASN A 179 -6.26 -16.42 9.85
CA ASN A 179 -7.68 -16.76 9.85
C ASN A 179 -8.45 -15.83 8.89
N ALA A 180 -8.22 -14.53 8.98
CA ALA A 180 -8.92 -13.54 8.18
C ALA A 180 -8.50 -13.51 6.70
N ALA A 181 -7.32 -14.04 6.34
CA ALA A 181 -6.80 -13.96 4.97
C ALA A 181 -7.76 -14.55 3.92
N ASN A 182 -8.33 -15.72 4.21
CA ASN A 182 -9.26 -16.37 3.28
C ASN A 182 -10.66 -15.72 3.29
N ASP A 183 -11.07 -15.13 4.42
CA ASP A 183 -12.33 -14.41 4.51
C ASP A 183 -12.26 -13.07 3.78
N LEU A 184 -11.15 -12.34 3.91
CA LEU A 184 -10.83 -11.17 3.09
C LEU A 184 -10.83 -11.53 1.60
N LEU A 185 -10.13 -12.60 1.20
CA LEU A 185 -10.07 -13.03 -0.19
C LEU A 185 -11.47 -13.27 -0.79
N ARG A 186 -12.36 -13.90 -0.01
CA ARG A 186 -13.74 -14.22 -0.43
C ARG A 186 -14.67 -13.01 -0.43
N HIS A 187 -14.32 -11.93 0.27
CA HIS A 187 -15.17 -10.76 0.37
C HIS A 187 -15.36 -10.06 -0.99
N ASP A 188 -16.58 -9.63 -1.31
CA ASP A 188 -16.92 -9.04 -2.62
C ASP A 188 -16.18 -7.73 -2.91
N MET A 189 -15.89 -6.95 -1.87
CA MET A 189 -15.12 -5.70 -1.96
C MET A 189 -13.61 -5.89 -2.14
N VAL A 190 -13.10 -7.12 -1.97
CA VAL A 190 -11.69 -7.45 -2.18
C VAL A 190 -11.52 -7.98 -3.58
N GLU A 191 -10.58 -7.45 -4.34
CA GLU A 191 -10.25 -7.97 -5.67
C GLU A 191 -9.31 -9.17 -5.56
N TRP A 192 -8.22 -9.01 -4.82
CA TRP A 192 -7.26 -10.08 -4.54
C TRP A 192 -6.58 -9.88 -3.19
N ALA A 193 -6.04 -10.97 -2.65
CA ALA A 193 -5.21 -10.97 -1.47
C ALA A 193 -4.09 -12.00 -1.62
N TYR A 194 -2.90 -11.72 -1.08
CA TYR A 194 -1.80 -12.68 -1.07
C TYR A 194 -0.78 -12.39 0.04
N PHE A 195 0.00 -13.38 0.44
CA PHE A 195 1.13 -13.17 1.35
C PHE A 195 2.38 -12.78 0.56
N GLN A 196 2.83 -11.54 0.74
CA GLN A 196 4.10 -11.07 0.21
C GLN A 196 5.23 -11.49 1.15
N PRO A 197 6.23 -12.27 0.69
CA PRO A 197 7.43 -12.54 1.46
C PRO A 197 8.13 -11.22 1.81
N THR A 198 8.54 -11.07 3.07
CA THR A 198 9.40 -9.97 3.49
C THR A 198 10.83 -10.47 3.61
N ASP A 199 11.80 -9.64 3.25
CA ASP A 199 13.20 -9.97 3.48
C ASP A 199 13.47 -10.09 5.00
N PRO A 200 14.50 -10.85 5.42
CA PRO A 200 14.80 -11.05 6.83
C PRO A 200 15.11 -9.75 7.58
N TYR A 201 15.58 -8.69 6.89
CA TYR A 201 15.84 -7.39 7.51
C TYR A 201 14.53 -6.70 7.92
N THR A 202 13.54 -6.70 7.03
CA THR A 202 12.21 -6.16 7.24
C THR A 202 11.42 -7.00 8.24
N ALA A 203 11.56 -8.33 8.21
CA ALA A 203 10.93 -9.23 9.17
C ALA A 203 11.37 -8.96 10.62
N ASN A 204 12.66 -8.66 10.83
CA ASN A 204 13.21 -8.32 12.14
C ASN A 204 12.71 -6.96 12.65
N MET A 205 12.54 -5.98 11.76
CA MET A 205 11.99 -4.66 12.12
C MET A 205 10.53 -4.75 12.60
N VAL A 206 9.69 -5.56 11.93
CA VAL A 206 8.28 -5.76 12.32
C VAL A 206 8.16 -6.51 13.65
N SER A 207 9.02 -7.49 13.90
CA SER A 207 9.01 -8.25 15.16
C SER A 207 9.40 -7.41 16.39
N LEU A 208 10.28 -6.42 16.22
CA LEU A 208 10.66 -5.50 17.30
C LEU A 208 9.55 -4.52 17.67
N ALA A 209 8.71 -4.12 16.70
CA ALA A 209 7.55 -3.26 16.96
C ALA A 209 6.39 -3.99 17.66
N ALA A 210 6.31 -5.32 17.52
CA ALA A 210 5.29 -6.16 18.15
C ALA A 210 5.67 -6.63 19.57
N ALA A 211 6.86 -6.30 20.07
CA ALA A 211 7.21 -6.60 21.46
C ALA A 211 6.31 -5.73 22.37
N PRO A 212 5.52 -6.32 23.29
CA PRO A 212 4.77 -5.54 24.26
C PRO A 212 5.79 -4.67 25.01
N ALA A 213 5.55 -3.37 25.06
CA ALA A 213 6.38 -2.45 25.83
C ALA A 213 6.56 -3.08 27.22
N ALA A 214 7.81 -3.37 27.59
CA ALA A 214 8.09 -3.95 28.89
C ALA A 214 7.34 -3.13 29.94
N PRO A 215 6.61 -3.77 30.88
CA PRO A 215 5.82 -3.04 31.86
C PRO A 215 6.74 -2.01 32.52
N GLN A 216 6.44 -0.73 32.32
CA GLN A 216 7.22 0.34 32.92
C GLN A 216 7.20 0.07 34.41
N ALA A 217 8.37 -0.28 34.97
CA ALA A 217 8.51 -0.52 36.39
C ALA A 217 7.96 0.71 37.10
N SER A 218 6.88 0.52 37.87
CA SER A 218 6.29 1.61 38.63
C SER A 218 7.39 2.26 39.47
N PRO A 219 7.48 3.60 39.50
CA PRO A 219 8.51 4.30 40.24
C PRO A 219 8.49 3.80 41.69
N ARG A 220 9.64 3.28 42.13
CA ARG A 220 9.83 2.81 43.50
C ARG A 220 9.56 4.00 44.44
N PRO A 221 8.66 3.89 45.42
CA PRO A 221 8.47 4.98 46.37
C PRO A 221 9.80 5.24 47.09
N GLU A 222 10.25 6.50 47.08
CA GLU A 222 11.42 6.92 47.85
C GLU A 222 11.10 6.91 49.34
N PRO A 223 12.06 6.51 50.20
CA PRO A 223 11.88 6.41 51.65
C PRO A 223 11.83 7.78 52.36
#